data_AF-A0A085L7B7-F1
#
_entry.id   AF-A0A085L7B7-F1
#
_cell.length_a   1.000
_cell.length_b   1.000
_cell.length_c   1.000
_cell.angle_alpha   90.00
_cell.angle_beta   90.00
_cell.angle_gamma   90.00
#
_symmetry.space_group_name_H-M   'P 1'
#
loop_
_entity.id
_entity.type
_entity.pdbx_description
1 polymer ?
#
loop_
_entity_poly.entity_id
_entity_poly.type
_entity_poly.pdbx_seq_one_letter_code
_entity_poly.pdbx_strand_id
1 'polypeptide(L)'
;MIDRFIKENKNCLSGAEVAILEGWKESFEGIFEVKSVDEVTVRLYNLIDEAEYIATSNVGKQGLKRFSTGEFVITRLVPLDDIYLLSGVSFRYPSEARSMLEEEALKIVKSNLPASLGKNKEKWAQGWQMQKKLRNEFISYFKDEIIVVAGEKLQETMEGFLTYYTEKTKSKLSESEKAKYAGLKSTLSVPEKLATADSASVIFDETEGLKTYTDFKLFMETFKNPNLIKDEEYKEVIMGYLWSDTISPLPFRKMVERYPENARKVFATLFNKRNWSNEKDFPALMRKYKGAFLKEKPKPTVIPAVQKIRYEKSKR
;
A
#
# COMPACT_ATOMS: atom_id res chain seq x y z
N MET A 1 2.49 -23.63 -2.71
CA MET A 1 3.03 -24.69 -3.59
C MET A 1 4.56 -24.76 -3.49
N ILE A 2 5.27 -23.64 -3.65
CA ILE A 2 6.74 -23.57 -3.49
C ILE A 2 7.20 -24.01 -2.09
N ASP A 3 6.57 -23.52 -1.01
CA ASP A 3 6.96 -23.91 0.37
C ASP A 3 6.90 -25.41 0.60
N ARG A 4 5.86 -26.05 0.04
CA ARG A 4 5.66 -27.49 0.13
C ARG A 4 6.75 -28.22 -0.65
N PHE A 5 7.06 -27.79 -1.87
CA PHE A 5 8.12 -28.37 -2.69
C PHE A 5 9.49 -28.27 -2.02
N ILE A 6 9.86 -27.09 -1.50
CA ILE A 6 11.12 -26.89 -0.77
C ILE A 6 11.17 -27.80 0.46
N LYS A 7 10.07 -27.89 1.22
CA LYS A 7 9.99 -28.76 2.40
C LYS A 7 10.15 -30.24 2.05
N GLU A 8 9.52 -30.70 0.98
CA GLU A 8 9.58 -32.10 0.52
C GLU A 8 10.95 -32.47 -0.08
N ASN A 9 11.70 -31.51 -0.63
CA ASN A 9 12.98 -31.73 -1.30
C ASN A 9 14.20 -31.15 -0.56
N LYS A 10 14.06 -30.86 0.74
CA LYS A 10 15.07 -30.13 1.54
C LYS A 10 16.46 -30.78 1.55
N ASN A 11 16.55 -32.11 1.38
CA ASN A 11 17.81 -32.85 1.39
C ASN A 11 18.49 -32.89 0.01
N CYS A 12 17.78 -32.51 -1.06
CA CYS A 12 18.26 -32.57 -2.44
C CYS A 12 18.53 -31.18 -3.04
N LEU A 13 18.11 -30.12 -2.35
CA LEU A 13 18.29 -28.74 -2.79
C LEU A 13 19.48 -28.11 -2.06
N SER A 14 20.40 -27.53 -2.82
CA SER A 14 21.42 -26.63 -2.31
C SER A 14 20.79 -25.33 -1.78
N GLY A 15 21.55 -24.60 -0.97
CA GLY A 15 21.11 -23.28 -0.47
C GLY A 15 20.81 -22.29 -1.61
N ALA A 16 21.56 -22.36 -2.71
CA ALA A 16 21.35 -21.52 -3.89
C ALA A 16 20.03 -21.87 -4.61
N GLU A 17 19.71 -23.16 -4.76
CA GLU A 17 18.45 -23.58 -5.38
C GLU A 17 17.25 -23.19 -4.51
N VAL A 18 17.37 -23.30 -3.19
CA VAL A 18 16.33 -22.80 -2.27
C VAL A 18 16.17 -21.29 -2.42
N ALA A 19 17.25 -20.51 -2.50
CA ALA A 19 17.19 -19.07 -2.71
C ALA A 19 16.50 -18.69 -4.02
N ILE A 20 16.80 -19.41 -5.12
CA ILE A 20 16.11 -19.22 -6.41
C ILE A 20 14.61 -19.52 -6.24
N LEU A 21 14.25 -20.66 -5.66
CA LEU A 21 12.84 -21.03 -5.48
C LEU A 21 12.08 -20.06 -4.57
N GLU A 22 12.72 -19.53 -3.53
CA GLU A 22 12.17 -18.46 -2.69
C GLU A 22 11.95 -17.18 -3.52
N GLY A 23 12.90 -16.82 -4.38
CA GLY A 23 12.77 -15.69 -5.31
C GLY A 23 11.57 -15.80 -6.26
N TRP A 24 11.12 -17.02 -6.60
CA TRP A 24 9.94 -17.22 -7.44
C TRP A 24 8.64 -16.77 -6.79
N LYS A 25 8.58 -16.69 -5.45
CA LYS A 25 7.43 -16.13 -4.74
C LYS A 25 7.27 -14.63 -5.00
N GLU A 26 8.36 -13.96 -5.36
CA GLU A 26 8.41 -12.53 -5.69
C GLU A 26 8.26 -12.27 -7.20
N SER A 27 7.80 -13.27 -7.96
CA SER A 27 7.50 -13.07 -9.38
C SER A 27 6.36 -12.07 -9.56
N PHE A 28 6.44 -11.27 -10.62
CA PHE A 28 5.43 -10.25 -10.91
C PHE A 28 5.21 -10.14 -12.41
N GLU A 29 3.99 -9.77 -12.79
CA GLU A 29 3.63 -9.45 -14.16
C GLU A 29 3.80 -7.95 -14.39
N GLY A 30 4.30 -7.58 -15.57
CA GLY A 30 4.49 -6.18 -15.92
C GLY A 30 4.21 -5.91 -17.39
N ILE A 31 4.11 -4.61 -17.69
CA ILE A 31 3.96 -4.09 -19.05
C ILE A 31 5.27 -3.37 -19.36
N PHE A 32 6.08 -3.94 -20.24
CA PHE A 32 7.44 -3.49 -20.47
C PHE A 32 7.63 -2.94 -21.88
N GLU A 33 8.30 -1.81 -22.00
CA GLU A 33 8.93 -1.37 -23.25
C GLU A 33 10.29 -2.08 -23.38
N VAL A 34 10.57 -2.66 -24.54
CA VAL A 34 11.89 -3.23 -24.85
C VAL A 34 12.85 -2.08 -25.20
N LYS A 35 13.80 -1.79 -24.31
CA LYS A 35 14.78 -0.70 -24.49
C LYS A 35 15.98 -1.14 -25.33
N SER A 36 16.42 -2.38 -25.17
CA SER A 36 17.45 -3.00 -25.99
C SER A 36 17.43 -4.51 -25.81
N VAL A 37 17.96 -5.25 -26.77
CA VAL A 37 18.15 -6.70 -26.69
C VAL A 37 19.53 -7.06 -27.22
N ASP A 38 20.23 -7.93 -26.53
CA ASP A 38 21.48 -8.55 -26.98
C ASP A 38 21.31 -10.09 -27.05
N GLU A 39 22.41 -10.84 -27.17
CA GLU A 39 22.33 -12.29 -27.33
C GLU A 39 21.85 -13.05 -26.08
N VAL A 40 22.05 -12.48 -24.89
CA VAL A 40 21.87 -13.15 -23.59
C VAL A 40 20.92 -12.38 -22.65
N THR A 41 20.70 -11.09 -22.87
CA THR A 41 19.80 -10.26 -22.07
C THR A 41 18.89 -9.35 -22.90
N VAL A 42 17.80 -8.94 -22.28
CA VAL A 42 16.90 -7.89 -22.75
C VAL A 42 16.75 -6.83 -21.65
N ARG A 43 16.90 -5.56 -22.01
CA ARG A 43 16.63 -4.42 -21.13
C ARG A 43 15.19 -3.98 -21.32
N LEU A 44 14.45 -3.96 -20.24
CA LEU A 44 13.01 -3.73 -20.20
C LEU A 44 12.71 -2.53 -19.31
N TYR A 45 11.84 -1.62 -19.74
CA TYR A 45 11.34 -0.53 -18.90
C TYR A 45 9.88 -0.79 -18.55
N ASN A 46 9.57 -0.95 -17.27
CA ASN A 46 8.22 -1.27 -16.81
C ASN A 46 7.37 0.00 -16.73
N LEU A 47 6.24 0.02 -17.42
CA LEU A 47 5.29 1.14 -17.40
C LEU A 47 4.54 1.29 -16.07
N ILE A 48 4.51 0.24 -15.24
CA ILE A 48 3.82 0.24 -13.95
C ILE A 48 4.67 0.96 -12.89
N ASP A 49 5.87 0.45 -12.63
CA ASP A 49 6.75 1.01 -11.59
C ASP A 49 7.72 2.08 -12.12
N GLU A 50 7.82 2.29 -13.43
CA GLU A 50 8.77 3.21 -14.08
C GLU A 50 10.25 2.88 -13.79
N ALA A 51 10.59 1.59 -13.60
CA ALA A 51 11.96 1.11 -13.42
C ALA A 51 12.47 0.25 -14.60
N GLU A 52 13.79 0.22 -14.75
CA GLU A 52 14.47 -0.63 -15.73
C GLU A 52 14.83 -1.99 -15.13
N TYR A 53 14.70 -3.03 -15.96
CA TYR A 53 14.94 -4.43 -15.65
C TYR A 53 15.87 -5.02 -16.69
N ILE A 54 16.78 -5.90 -16.25
CA ILE A 54 17.60 -6.72 -17.12
C ILE A 54 17.08 -8.14 -16.98
N ALA A 55 16.59 -8.73 -18.06
CA ALA A 55 16.04 -10.06 -18.05
C ALA A 55 16.77 -10.98 -19.03
N THR A 56 16.74 -12.28 -18.74
CA THR A 56 17.23 -13.35 -19.61
C THR A 56 16.13 -14.38 -19.85
N SER A 57 16.40 -15.37 -20.69
CA SER A 57 15.47 -16.46 -21.01
C SER A 57 16.09 -17.82 -20.68
N ASN A 58 15.29 -18.69 -20.05
CA ASN A 58 15.69 -20.07 -19.76
C ASN A 58 15.83 -20.94 -21.03
N VAL A 59 15.34 -20.48 -22.19
CA VAL A 59 15.59 -21.12 -23.49
C VAL A 59 16.74 -20.45 -24.26
N GLY A 60 17.51 -19.60 -23.57
CA GLY A 60 18.69 -18.91 -24.12
C GLY A 60 18.36 -17.89 -25.23
N LYS A 61 19.34 -17.66 -26.11
CA LYS A 61 19.27 -16.67 -27.20
C LYS A 61 18.01 -16.75 -28.05
N GLN A 62 17.49 -17.96 -28.30
CA GLN A 62 16.26 -18.16 -29.09
C GLN A 62 15.04 -17.49 -28.44
N GLY A 63 14.97 -17.48 -27.10
CA GLY A 63 13.89 -16.82 -26.36
C GLY A 63 13.95 -15.30 -26.39
N LEU A 64 15.09 -14.72 -26.77
CA LEU A 64 15.30 -13.28 -26.87
C LEU A 64 15.17 -12.73 -28.29
N LYS A 65 15.49 -13.54 -29.31
CA LYS A 65 15.36 -13.17 -30.74
C LYS A 65 13.97 -12.69 -31.17
N ARG A 66 12.93 -12.97 -30.37
CA ARG A 66 11.54 -12.55 -30.61
C ARG A 66 11.23 -11.12 -30.17
N PHE A 67 12.16 -10.43 -29.50
CA PHE A 67 11.96 -9.05 -29.05
C PHE A 67 12.67 -8.09 -29.98
N SER A 68 12.01 -6.99 -30.30
CA SER A 68 12.60 -5.86 -31.01
C SER A 68 12.58 -4.61 -30.13
N THR A 69 13.60 -3.77 -30.27
CA THR A 69 13.66 -2.49 -29.53
C THR A 69 12.46 -1.61 -29.90
N GLY A 70 11.83 -1.00 -28.90
CA GLY A 70 10.64 -0.16 -29.04
C GLY A 70 9.31 -0.91 -29.05
N GLU A 71 9.32 -2.24 -29.15
CA GLU A 71 8.12 -3.05 -28.93
C GLU A 71 7.77 -3.09 -27.44
N PHE A 72 6.52 -3.47 -27.16
CA PHE A 72 6.06 -3.71 -25.81
C PHE A 72 5.79 -5.19 -25.58
N VAL A 73 6.02 -5.62 -24.35
CA VAL A 73 5.75 -6.99 -23.90
C VAL A 73 5.03 -6.97 -22.56
N ILE A 74 3.92 -7.70 -22.48
CA ILE A 74 3.32 -8.10 -21.21
C ILE A 74 3.84 -9.49 -20.89
N THR A 75 4.55 -9.63 -19.77
CA THR A 75 5.18 -10.89 -19.37
C THR A 75 5.44 -10.92 -17.87
N ARG A 76 5.73 -12.11 -17.33
CA ARG A 76 6.15 -12.28 -15.95
C ARG A 76 7.68 -12.25 -15.86
N LEU A 77 8.19 -11.51 -14.88
CA LEU A 77 9.58 -11.55 -14.48
C LEU A 77 9.71 -12.27 -13.14
N VAL A 78 10.74 -13.09 -13.04
CA VAL A 78 11.12 -13.82 -11.83
C VAL A 78 12.51 -13.34 -11.41
N PRO A 79 12.70 -12.87 -10.16
CA PRO A 79 14.02 -12.48 -9.68
C PRO A 79 15.04 -13.64 -9.79
N LEU A 80 16.24 -13.32 -10.29
CA LEU A 80 17.39 -14.21 -10.34
C LEU A 80 18.65 -13.38 -10.05
N ASP A 81 19.00 -13.26 -8.77
CA ASP A 81 20.04 -12.37 -8.26
C ASP A 81 19.87 -10.92 -8.78
N ASP A 82 20.86 -10.42 -9.53
CA ASP A 82 20.88 -9.06 -10.08
C ASP A 82 20.11 -8.92 -11.40
N ILE A 83 19.64 -10.04 -11.97
CA ILE A 83 18.85 -10.09 -13.20
C ILE A 83 17.49 -10.74 -12.96
N TYR A 84 16.71 -10.87 -14.03
CA TYR A 84 15.39 -11.48 -14.01
C TYR A 84 15.29 -12.58 -15.06
N LEU A 85 14.45 -13.58 -14.81
CA LEU A 85 14.09 -14.59 -15.78
C LEU A 85 12.73 -14.25 -16.39
N LEU A 86 12.65 -14.26 -17.72
CA LEU A 86 11.37 -14.26 -18.43
C LEU A 86 10.63 -15.56 -18.15
N SER A 87 9.39 -15.45 -17.67
CA SER A 87 8.58 -16.59 -17.29
C SER A 87 7.17 -16.48 -17.86
N GLY A 88 6.56 -17.63 -18.15
CA GLY A 88 5.20 -17.71 -18.66
C GLY A 88 5.03 -17.23 -20.10
N VAL A 89 3.78 -16.94 -20.44
CA VAL A 89 3.40 -16.45 -21.77
C VAL A 89 3.74 -14.98 -21.88
N SER A 90 4.29 -14.59 -23.03
CA SER A 90 4.59 -13.19 -23.35
C SER A 90 3.67 -12.72 -24.46
N PHE A 91 2.91 -11.66 -24.20
CA PHE A 91 2.10 -10.99 -25.22
C PHE A 91 2.87 -9.79 -25.75
N ARG A 92 3.11 -9.76 -27.06
CA ARG A 92 3.89 -8.71 -27.72
C ARG A 92 2.96 -7.73 -28.42
N TYR A 93 3.33 -6.46 -28.38
CA TYR A 93 2.59 -5.37 -28.98
C TYR A 93 3.55 -4.47 -29.76
N PRO A 94 3.11 -3.94 -30.91
CA PRO A 94 3.91 -2.99 -31.68
C PRO A 94 3.99 -1.64 -30.94
N SER A 95 4.93 -0.79 -31.34
CA SER A 95 5.21 0.50 -30.69
C SER A 95 3.99 1.45 -30.65
N GLU A 96 3.09 1.31 -31.61
CA GLU A 96 1.86 2.07 -31.81
C GLU A 96 0.84 1.81 -30.70
N ALA A 97 0.93 0.65 -30.03
CA ALA A 97 0.05 0.28 -28.93
C ALA A 97 0.36 1.04 -27.62
N ARG A 98 1.42 1.85 -27.59
CA ARG A 98 1.90 2.54 -26.39
C ARG A 98 0.81 3.24 -25.59
N SER A 99 -0.01 4.06 -26.25
CA SER A 99 -1.05 4.85 -25.56
C SER A 99 -2.06 3.96 -24.82
N MET A 100 -2.43 2.82 -25.42
CA MET A 100 -3.34 1.85 -24.82
C MET A 100 -2.68 1.16 -23.62
N LEU A 101 -1.42 0.75 -23.77
CA LEU A 101 -0.66 0.08 -22.71
C LEU A 101 -0.34 0.98 -21.52
N GLU A 102 -0.10 2.28 -21.77
CA GLU A 102 0.05 3.28 -20.70
C GLU A 102 -1.25 3.49 -19.93
N GLU A 103 -2.40 3.47 -20.61
CA GLU A 103 -3.71 3.51 -19.95
C GLU A 103 -3.93 2.27 -19.09
N GLU A 104 -3.55 1.10 -19.58
CA GLU A 104 -3.65 -0.16 -18.83
C GLU A 104 -2.73 -0.18 -17.62
N ALA A 105 -1.47 0.26 -17.78
CA ALA A 105 -0.55 0.42 -16.67
C ALA A 105 -1.12 1.37 -15.60
N LEU A 106 -1.77 2.47 -16.01
CA LEU A 106 -2.42 3.39 -15.08
C LEU A 106 -3.61 2.74 -14.35
N LYS A 107 -4.37 1.87 -15.00
CA LYS A 107 -5.45 1.09 -14.34
C LYS A 107 -4.88 0.16 -13.28
N ILE A 108 -3.80 -0.57 -13.59
CA ILE A 108 -3.11 -1.45 -12.64
C ILE A 108 -2.56 -0.66 -11.45
N VAL A 109 -1.91 0.48 -11.70
CA VAL A 109 -1.41 1.36 -10.65
C VAL A 109 -2.56 1.80 -9.74
N LYS A 110 -3.69 2.23 -10.30
CA LYS A 110 -4.86 2.68 -9.52
C LYS A 110 -5.51 1.56 -8.70
N SER A 111 -5.53 0.32 -9.19
CA SER A 111 -6.12 -0.81 -8.49
C SER A 111 -5.23 -1.36 -7.39
N ASN A 112 -3.91 -1.17 -7.46
CA ASN A 112 -2.96 -1.65 -6.46
C ASN A 112 -1.77 -0.69 -6.25
N LEU A 113 -2.05 0.50 -5.72
CA LEU A 113 -1.08 1.60 -5.58
C LEU A 113 0.23 1.15 -4.88
N PRO A 114 0.21 0.48 -3.71
CA PRO A 114 1.47 0.15 -3.03
C PRO A 114 2.28 -0.93 -3.74
N ALA A 115 1.63 -1.91 -4.38
CA ALA A 115 2.36 -2.93 -5.15
C ALA A 115 2.94 -2.38 -6.46
N SER A 116 2.31 -1.34 -7.02
CA SER A 116 2.75 -0.71 -8.27
C SER A 116 4.09 0.01 -8.19
N LEU A 117 4.64 0.23 -6.98
CA LEU A 117 5.96 0.84 -6.78
C LEU A 117 7.12 -0.08 -7.20
N GLY A 118 6.88 -1.39 -7.27
CA GLY A 118 7.89 -2.39 -7.67
C GLY A 118 9.23 -2.17 -6.96
N LYS A 119 10.33 -2.19 -7.72
CA LYS A 119 11.69 -1.91 -7.21
C LYS A 119 12.12 -0.44 -7.30
N ASN A 120 11.24 0.47 -7.72
CA ASN A 120 11.60 1.88 -7.95
C ASN A 120 11.83 2.62 -6.62
N LYS A 121 13.04 2.52 -6.06
CA LYS A 121 13.41 3.10 -4.75
C LYS A 121 13.14 4.60 -4.66
N GLU A 122 13.27 5.34 -5.76
CA GLU A 122 12.99 6.77 -5.79
C GLU A 122 11.50 7.03 -5.58
N LYS A 123 10.62 6.32 -6.28
CA LYS A 123 9.17 6.42 -6.05
C LYS A 123 8.77 6.02 -4.64
N TRP A 124 9.42 5.01 -4.06
CA TRP A 124 9.21 4.65 -2.65
C TRP A 124 9.53 5.83 -1.73
N ALA A 125 10.70 6.46 -1.90
CA ALA A 125 11.11 7.61 -1.10
C ALA A 125 10.15 8.81 -1.29
N GLN A 126 9.77 9.11 -2.54
CA GLN A 126 8.81 10.16 -2.85
C GLN A 126 7.44 9.87 -2.23
N GLY A 127 6.95 8.62 -2.30
CA GLY A 127 5.68 8.20 -1.70
C GLY A 127 5.65 8.45 -0.19
N TRP A 128 6.72 8.07 0.53
CA TRP A 128 6.86 8.34 1.95
C TRP A 128 6.88 9.84 2.28
N GLN A 129 7.62 10.63 1.50
CA GLN A 129 7.66 12.09 1.67
C GLN A 129 6.30 12.74 1.43
N MET A 130 5.58 12.32 0.39
CA MET A 130 4.24 12.79 0.08
C MET A 130 3.24 12.41 1.17
N GLN A 131 3.29 11.18 1.66
CA GLN A 131 2.45 10.72 2.76
C GLN A 131 2.70 11.54 4.03
N LYS A 132 3.97 11.72 4.43
CA LYS A 132 4.34 12.53 5.59
C LYS A 132 3.85 13.97 5.46
N LYS A 133 4.00 14.58 4.28
CA LYS A 133 3.51 15.93 4.00
C LYS A 133 1.99 16.01 4.11
N LEU A 134 1.27 15.08 3.46
CA LEU A 134 -0.20 15.05 3.50
C LEU A 134 -0.72 14.84 4.93
N ARG A 135 -0.08 13.95 5.71
CA ARG A 135 -0.38 13.74 7.13
C ARG A 135 -0.20 15.01 7.95
N ASN A 136 0.91 15.73 7.77
CA ASN A 136 1.14 16.98 8.49
C ASN A 136 0.07 18.03 8.18
N GLU A 137 -0.37 18.10 6.93
CA GLU A 137 -1.46 18.98 6.52
C GLU A 137 -2.81 18.54 7.11
N PHE A 138 -3.06 17.23 7.18
CA PHE A 138 -4.25 16.66 7.85
C PHE A 138 -4.29 17.08 9.33
N ILE A 139 -3.19 16.89 10.06
CA ILE A 139 -3.09 17.28 11.47
C ILE A 139 -3.20 18.80 11.63
N SER A 140 -2.61 19.58 10.73
CA SER A 140 -2.75 21.04 10.76
C SER A 140 -4.20 21.48 10.57
N TYR A 141 -4.95 20.81 9.70
CA TYR A 141 -6.35 21.12 9.39
C TYR A 141 -7.28 20.68 10.52
N PHE A 142 -7.22 19.42 10.92
CA PHE A 142 -8.12 18.82 11.93
C PHE A 142 -7.67 19.00 13.38
N LYS A 143 -6.44 19.47 13.60
CA LYS A 143 -5.77 19.58 14.92
C LYS A 143 -5.50 18.24 15.61
N ASP A 144 -5.75 17.14 14.91
CA ASP A 144 -5.51 15.79 15.38
C ASP A 144 -5.22 14.87 14.18
N GLU A 145 -4.51 13.77 14.44
CA GLU A 145 -4.30 12.66 13.51
C GLU A 145 -5.45 11.67 13.50
N ILE A 146 -6.36 11.78 14.47
CA ILE A 146 -7.59 10.99 14.58
C ILE A 146 -8.79 11.93 14.54
N ILE A 147 -9.72 11.69 13.62
CA ILE A 147 -11.03 12.35 13.61
C ILE A 147 -12.15 11.33 13.72
N VAL A 148 -13.25 11.75 14.35
CA VAL A 148 -14.50 10.98 14.45
C VAL A 148 -15.62 11.92 14.05
N VAL A 149 -16.42 11.50 13.07
CA VAL A 149 -17.56 12.26 12.55
C VAL A 149 -18.78 11.33 12.42
N ALA A 150 -19.97 11.90 12.23
CA ALA A 150 -21.12 11.11 11.78
C ALA A 150 -20.80 10.50 10.41
N GLY A 151 -21.25 9.26 10.15
CA GLY A 151 -20.93 8.55 8.90
C GLY A 151 -21.30 9.34 7.66
N GLU A 152 -22.51 9.90 7.65
CA GLU A 152 -23.05 10.73 6.56
C GLU A 152 -22.22 12.00 6.28
N LYS A 153 -21.44 12.46 7.27
CA LYS A 153 -20.57 13.65 7.16
C LYS A 153 -19.15 13.34 6.73
N LEU A 154 -18.76 12.06 6.63
CA LEU A 154 -17.38 11.70 6.31
C LEU A 154 -16.94 12.19 4.92
N GLN A 155 -17.81 12.05 3.91
CA GLN A 155 -17.51 12.49 2.54
C GLN A 155 -17.24 14.00 2.50
N GLU A 156 -18.19 14.80 3.00
CA GLU A 156 -18.08 16.27 3.09
C GLU A 156 -16.82 16.70 3.85
N THR A 157 -16.55 16.06 4.99
CA THR A 157 -15.38 16.35 5.83
C THR A 157 -14.06 16.13 5.08
N MET A 158 -13.94 15.00 4.38
CA MET A 158 -12.73 14.65 3.66
C MET A 158 -12.56 15.47 2.37
N GLU A 159 -13.65 15.81 1.68
CA GLU A 159 -13.63 16.73 0.55
C GLU A 159 -13.17 18.13 0.95
N GLY A 160 -13.62 18.63 2.11
CA GLY A 160 -13.16 19.89 2.68
C GLY A 160 -11.65 19.90 2.91
N PHE A 161 -11.11 18.84 3.53
CA PHE A 161 -9.67 18.69 3.71
C PHE A 161 -8.89 18.62 2.38
N LEU A 162 -9.35 17.83 1.41
CA LEU A 162 -8.69 17.71 0.12
C LEU A 162 -8.72 19.02 -0.68
N THR A 163 -9.81 19.79 -0.55
CA THR A 163 -9.93 21.13 -1.14
C THR A 163 -8.91 22.07 -0.52
N TYR A 164 -8.87 22.16 0.81
CA TYR A 164 -7.86 22.94 1.55
C TYR A 164 -6.42 22.58 1.12
N TYR A 165 -6.09 21.28 1.09
CA TYR A 165 -4.76 20.82 0.72
C TYR A 165 -4.42 21.16 -0.74
N THR A 166 -5.38 21.04 -1.64
CA THR A 166 -5.22 21.34 -3.07
C THR A 166 -5.00 22.83 -3.29
N GLU A 167 -5.81 23.69 -2.68
CA GLU A 167 -5.67 25.15 -2.77
C GLU A 167 -4.33 25.62 -2.21
N LYS A 168 -3.96 25.13 -1.02
CA LYS A 168 -2.66 25.42 -0.41
C LYS A 168 -1.50 24.97 -1.29
N THR A 169 -1.61 23.83 -1.96
CA THR A 169 -0.58 23.34 -2.89
C THR A 169 -0.54 24.19 -4.16
N LYS A 170 -1.69 24.51 -4.76
CA LYS A 170 -1.79 25.35 -5.97
C LYS A 170 -1.24 26.76 -5.75
N SER A 171 -1.37 27.32 -4.54
CA SER A 171 -0.82 28.64 -4.21
C SER A 171 0.70 28.72 -4.37
N LYS A 172 1.41 27.57 -4.34
CA LYS A 172 2.86 27.47 -4.48
C LYS A 172 3.33 27.17 -5.90
N LEU A 173 2.40 26.98 -6.84
CA LEU A 173 2.69 26.63 -8.23
C LEU A 173 2.66 27.88 -9.11
N SER A 174 3.43 27.85 -10.20
CA SER A 174 3.32 28.82 -11.28
C SER A 174 2.01 28.65 -12.06
N GLU A 175 1.62 29.66 -12.84
CA GLU A 175 0.34 29.62 -13.59
C GLU A 175 0.31 28.50 -14.65
N SER A 176 1.45 28.21 -15.28
CA SER A 176 1.60 27.11 -16.24
C SER A 176 1.48 25.74 -15.56
N GLU A 177 1.90 25.60 -14.30
CA GLU A 177 1.72 24.39 -13.51
C GLU A 177 0.28 24.24 -13.04
N LYS A 178 -0.36 25.31 -12.57
CA LYS A 178 -1.78 25.29 -12.19
C LYS A 178 -2.67 24.83 -13.34
N ALA A 179 -2.39 25.28 -14.57
CA ALA A 179 -3.12 24.87 -15.77
C ALA A 179 -3.09 23.34 -16.00
N LYS A 180 -1.99 22.66 -15.66
CA LYS A 180 -1.87 21.19 -15.77
C LYS A 180 -2.81 20.43 -14.85
N TYR A 181 -3.34 21.08 -13.82
CA TYR A 181 -4.25 20.51 -12.84
C TYR A 181 -5.65 21.13 -12.89
N ALA A 182 -5.92 21.99 -13.88
CA ALA A 182 -7.24 22.58 -14.08
C ALA A 182 -8.26 21.49 -14.46
N GLY A 183 -9.43 21.49 -13.80
CA GLY A 183 -10.50 20.51 -14.06
C GLY A 183 -10.33 19.12 -13.41
N LEU A 184 -9.20 18.83 -12.76
CA LEU A 184 -9.07 17.61 -11.95
C LEU A 184 -9.96 17.72 -10.71
N LYS A 185 -11.01 16.89 -10.65
CA LYS A 185 -11.85 16.71 -9.47
C LYS A 185 -11.31 15.57 -8.61
N SER A 186 -11.40 15.72 -7.30
CA SER A 186 -11.19 14.60 -6.38
C SER A 186 -12.21 13.50 -6.70
N THR A 187 -11.74 12.26 -6.80
CA THR A 187 -12.61 11.08 -6.96
C THR A 187 -12.75 10.33 -5.64
N LEU A 188 -12.58 11.02 -4.51
CA LEU A 188 -12.77 10.39 -3.21
C LEU A 188 -14.22 9.88 -3.14
N SER A 189 -14.36 8.59 -2.86
CA SER A 189 -15.65 7.96 -2.61
C SER A 189 -15.55 7.25 -1.28
N VAL A 190 -16.36 7.69 -0.33
CA VAL A 190 -16.53 6.99 0.95
C VAL A 190 -17.36 5.73 0.72
N PRO A 191 -16.87 4.55 1.13
CA PRO A 191 -17.65 3.31 1.09
C PRO A 191 -18.99 3.44 1.81
N GLU A 192 -20.05 2.87 1.25
CA GLU A 192 -21.41 2.96 1.80
C GLU A 192 -21.48 2.56 3.28
N LYS A 193 -20.78 1.48 3.66
CA LYS A 193 -20.69 1.02 5.05
C LYS A 193 -20.23 2.10 6.04
N LEU A 194 -19.34 3.01 5.61
CA LEU A 194 -18.88 4.12 6.44
C LEU A 194 -19.88 5.29 6.42
N ALA A 195 -20.53 5.52 5.28
CA ALA A 195 -21.51 6.60 5.12
C ALA A 195 -22.79 6.34 5.93
N THR A 196 -23.19 5.08 6.09
CA THR A 196 -24.41 4.68 6.80
C THR A 196 -24.19 4.31 8.27
N ALA A 197 -22.94 4.27 8.73
CA ALA A 197 -22.63 4.03 10.14
C ALA A 197 -22.94 5.26 11.02
N ASP A 198 -23.34 5.03 12.27
CA ASP A 198 -23.58 6.09 13.26
C ASP A 198 -22.37 7.02 13.41
N SER A 199 -21.17 6.44 13.34
CA SER A 199 -19.92 7.19 13.29
C SER A 199 -18.91 6.54 12.36
N ALA A 200 -18.13 7.39 11.71
CA ALA A 200 -16.97 6.99 10.94
C ALA A 200 -15.74 7.74 11.45
N SER A 201 -14.62 7.04 11.53
CA SER A 201 -13.37 7.61 12.02
C SER A 201 -12.27 7.47 11.00
N VAL A 202 -11.36 8.43 11.02
CA VAL A 202 -10.15 8.42 10.19
C VAL A 202 -8.93 8.53 11.10
N ILE A 203 -7.96 7.64 10.91
CA ILE A 203 -6.62 7.76 11.50
C ILE A 203 -5.65 8.00 10.37
N PHE A 204 -4.88 9.09 10.44
CA PHE A 204 -3.75 9.31 9.55
C PHE A 204 -2.45 8.96 10.28
N ASP A 205 -1.99 7.73 10.09
CA ASP A 205 -0.72 7.25 10.63
C ASP A 205 0.45 7.53 9.70
N GLU A 206 1.63 7.76 10.26
CA GLU A 206 2.83 8.03 9.48
C GLU A 206 3.28 6.84 8.63
N THR A 207 3.04 5.62 9.12
CA THR A 207 3.52 4.37 8.54
C THR A 207 2.40 3.70 7.74
N GLU A 208 1.21 3.57 8.33
CA GLU A 208 0.09 2.88 7.71
C GLU A 208 -0.78 3.77 6.81
N GLY A 209 -0.50 5.08 6.79
CA GLY A 209 -1.23 6.05 5.99
C GLY A 209 -2.62 6.35 6.56
N LEU A 210 -3.54 6.74 5.67
CA LEU A 210 -4.91 7.07 6.03
C LEU A 210 -5.75 5.79 6.13
N LYS A 211 -6.34 5.53 7.30
CA LYS A 211 -7.21 4.40 7.59
C LYS A 211 -8.58 4.88 8.06
N THR A 212 -9.63 4.17 7.65
CA THR A 212 -11.01 4.46 8.03
C THR A 212 -11.61 3.32 8.82
N TYR A 213 -12.52 3.64 9.75
CA TYR A 213 -13.08 2.68 10.69
C TYR A 213 -14.54 2.99 11.03
N THR A 214 -15.39 1.96 11.12
CA THR A 214 -16.71 2.01 11.76
C THR A 214 -16.58 1.70 13.24
N ASP A 215 -17.48 2.21 14.08
CA ASP A 215 -17.55 1.88 15.53
C ASP A 215 -16.31 2.30 16.35
N PHE A 216 -15.35 2.98 15.72
CA PHE A 216 -14.13 3.42 16.38
C PHE A 216 -14.40 4.47 17.46
N LYS A 217 -15.54 5.18 17.40
CA LYS A 217 -15.98 6.05 18.47
C LYS A 217 -16.13 5.27 19.78
N LEU A 218 -16.88 4.17 19.79
CA LEU A 218 -17.08 3.30 20.95
C LEU A 218 -15.76 2.65 21.37
N PHE A 219 -14.96 2.20 20.39
CA PHE A 219 -13.61 1.69 20.63
C PHE A 219 -12.78 2.69 21.43
N MET A 220 -12.68 3.94 20.95
CA MET A 220 -11.91 5.00 21.60
C MET A 220 -12.48 5.40 22.97
N GLU A 221 -13.81 5.47 23.10
CA GLU A 221 -14.47 5.79 24.38
C GLU A 221 -14.12 4.79 25.48
N THR A 222 -13.97 3.50 25.13
CA THR A 222 -13.51 2.47 26.07
C THR A 222 -12.13 2.78 26.66
N PHE A 223 -11.22 3.35 25.87
CA PHE A 223 -9.89 3.76 26.34
C PHE A 223 -9.89 5.14 27.00
N LYS A 224 -10.89 5.99 26.78
CA LYS A 224 -11.11 7.22 27.56
C LYS A 224 -11.68 6.91 28.94
N ASN A 225 -12.61 5.96 29.02
CA ASN A 225 -13.25 5.50 30.24
C ASN A 225 -13.21 3.96 30.35
N PRO A 226 -12.18 3.39 31.01
CA PRO A 226 -12.00 1.95 31.15
C PRO A 226 -13.16 1.18 31.78
N ASN A 227 -14.08 1.85 32.49
CA ASN A 227 -15.24 1.16 33.06
C ASN A 227 -16.22 0.66 31.99
N LEU A 228 -16.21 1.26 30.79
CA LEU A 228 -17.08 0.88 29.68
C LEU A 228 -16.78 -0.55 29.18
N ILE A 229 -15.59 -1.10 29.41
CA ILE A 229 -15.27 -2.49 29.01
C ILE A 229 -16.14 -3.55 29.72
N LYS A 230 -16.86 -3.17 30.78
CA LYS A 230 -17.80 -4.05 31.48
C LYS A 230 -19.16 -4.14 30.79
N ASP A 231 -19.45 -3.18 29.92
CA ASP A 231 -20.62 -3.19 29.06
C ASP A 231 -20.34 -4.12 27.86
N GLU A 232 -21.31 -4.96 27.52
CA GLU A 232 -21.13 -5.97 26.49
C GLU A 232 -20.97 -5.34 25.10
N GLU A 233 -21.65 -4.22 24.81
CA GLU A 233 -21.55 -3.52 23.52
C GLU A 233 -20.10 -3.06 23.25
N TYR A 234 -19.50 -2.38 24.23
CA TYR A 234 -18.13 -1.88 24.11
C TYR A 234 -17.13 -3.04 24.06
N LYS A 235 -17.35 -4.08 24.85
CA LYS A 235 -16.51 -5.28 24.86
C LYS A 235 -16.55 -5.99 23.50
N GLU A 236 -17.71 -6.12 22.88
CA GLU A 236 -17.87 -6.68 21.53
C GLU A 236 -17.10 -5.86 20.49
N VAL A 237 -17.17 -4.53 20.54
CA VAL A 237 -16.38 -3.66 19.64
C VAL A 237 -14.88 -3.90 19.81
N ILE A 238 -14.36 -3.93 21.04
CA ILE A 238 -12.93 -4.19 21.29
C ILE A 238 -12.52 -5.58 20.76
N MET A 239 -13.33 -6.60 21.01
CA MET A 239 -13.04 -7.97 20.57
C MET A 239 -13.15 -8.14 19.06
N GLY A 240 -14.13 -7.51 18.42
CA GLY A 240 -14.29 -7.48 16.96
C GLY A 240 -13.07 -6.85 16.28
N TYR A 241 -12.57 -5.74 16.84
CA TYR A 241 -11.32 -5.13 16.38
C TYR A 241 -10.12 -6.04 16.58
N LEU A 242 -10.06 -6.81 17.67
CA LEU A 242 -8.96 -7.72 17.94
C LEU A 242 -8.98 -8.95 17.01
N TRP A 243 -10.15 -9.50 16.71
CA TRP A 243 -10.32 -10.70 15.88
C TRP A 243 -10.35 -10.44 14.38
N SER A 244 -10.67 -9.22 13.95
CA SER A 244 -10.66 -8.85 12.54
C SER A 244 -9.30 -9.11 11.90
N ASP A 245 -9.29 -9.79 10.76
CA ASP A 245 -8.12 -10.03 9.90
C ASP A 245 -7.88 -8.89 8.90
N THR A 246 -8.76 -7.88 8.89
CA THR A 246 -8.70 -6.70 8.02
C THR A 246 -8.31 -5.42 8.76
N ILE A 247 -8.42 -5.42 10.10
CA ILE A 247 -8.01 -4.31 10.97
C ILE A 247 -6.61 -4.59 11.53
N SER A 248 -5.65 -3.72 11.21
CA SER A 248 -4.27 -3.78 11.71
C SER A 248 -4.18 -3.48 13.22
N PRO A 249 -2.99 -3.62 13.85
CA PRO A 249 -2.75 -3.17 15.22
C PRO A 249 -2.95 -1.67 15.48
N LEU A 250 -3.08 -0.85 14.43
CA LEU A 250 -3.05 0.62 14.54
C LEU A 250 -4.03 1.20 15.56
N PRO A 251 -5.35 0.85 15.57
CA PRO A 251 -6.29 1.35 16.56
C PRO A 251 -5.80 1.14 18.00
N PHE A 252 -5.36 -0.07 18.32
CA PHE A 252 -4.89 -0.39 19.66
C PHE A 252 -3.60 0.34 20.00
N ARG A 253 -2.64 0.38 19.07
CA ARG A 253 -1.37 1.10 19.26
C ARG A 253 -1.65 2.57 19.60
N LYS A 254 -2.53 3.23 18.84
CA LYS A 254 -2.92 4.62 19.09
C LYS A 254 -3.59 4.82 20.45
N MET A 255 -4.41 3.88 20.90
CA MET A 255 -5.03 3.97 22.22
C MET A 255 -4.04 3.74 23.37
N VAL A 256 -3.08 2.82 23.21
CA VAL A 256 -2.00 2.61 24.18
C VAL A 256 -1.09 3.83 24.26
N GLU A 257 -0.75 4.44 23.13
CA GLU A 257 0.04 5.68 23.04
C GLU A 257 -0.69 6.86 23.71
N ARG A 258 -1.98 7.05 23.42
CA ARG A 258 -2.76 8.21 23.89
C ARG A 258 -3.29 8.07 25.31
N TYR A 259 -3.60 6.85 25.76
CA TYR A 259 -4.21 6.58 27.06
C TYR A 259 -3.54 5.39 27.78
N PRO A 260 -2.24 5.45 28.09
CA PRO A 260 -1.47 4.29 28.56
C PRO A 260 -2.07 3.65 29.83
N GLU A 261 -2.39 4.45 30.85
CA GLU A 261 -2.96 3.92 32.11
C GLU A 261 -4.36 3.33 31.93
N ASN A 262 -5.17 3.92 31.06
CA ASN A 262 -6.50 3.42 30.78
C ASN A 262 -6.45 2.15 29.93
N ALA A 263 -5.58 2.10 28.92
CA ALA A 263 -5.34 0.89 28.15
C ALA A 263 -4.89 -0.27 29.04
N ARG A 264 -4.02 -0.01 30.02
CA ARG A 264 -3.65 -1.02 31.04
C ARG A 264 -4.87 -1.56 31.77
N LYS A 265 -5.78 -0.69 32.23
CA LYS A 265 -7.02 -1.08 32.93
C LYS A 265 -7.99 -1.85 32.03
N VAL A 266 -8.18 -1.39 30.79
CA VAL A 266 -9.03 -2.05 29.79
C VAL A 266 -8.54 -3.48 29.55
N PHE A 267 -7.27 -3.65 29.22
CA PHE A 267 -6.73 -4.99 28.94
C PHE A 267 -6.63 -5.87 30.19
N ALA A 268 -6.29 -5.31 31.35
CA ALA A 268 -6.31 -6.06 32.61
C ALA A 268 -7.70 -6.63 32.91
N THR A 269 -8.75 -5.86 32.64
CA THR A 269 -10.13 -6.28 32.83
C THR A 269 -10.54 -7.30 31.77
N LEU A 270 -10.30 -7.00 30.50
CA LEU A 270 -10.70 -7.84 29.36
C LEU A 270 -10.09 -9.24 29.41
N PHE A 271 -8.83 -9.35 29.83
CA PHE A 271 -8.11 -10.63 29.90
C PHE A 271 -8.02 -11.22 31.31
N ASN A 272 -8.73 -10.63 32.29
CA ASN A 272 -8.67 -11.01 33.70
C ASN A 272 -7.22 -11.14 34.23
N LYS A 273 -6.36 -10.19 33.84
CA LYS A 273 -4.93 -10.16 34.17
C LYS A 273 -4.59 -8.88 34.95
N ARG A 274 -4.70 -8.96 36.28
CA ARG A 274 -4.51 -7.78 37.18
C ARG A 274 -3.15 -7.09 37.06
N ASN A 275 -2.10 -7.84 36.71
CA ASN A 275 -0.73 -7.33 36.53
C ASN A 275 -0.38 -7.05 35.05
N TRP A 276 -1.38 -6.72 34.22
CA TRP A 276 -1.15 -6.35 32.83
C TRP A 276 -0.11 -5.24 32.70
N SER A 277 0.83 -5.43 31.78
CA SER A 277 1.88 -4.48 31.44
C SER A 277 1.81 -4.15 29.96
N ASN A 278 1.50 -2.89 29.60
CA ASN A 278 1.48 -2.48 28.20
C ASN A 278 2.82 -2.74 27.51
N GLU A 279 3.96 -2.59 28.19
CA GLU A 279 5.27 -2.84 27.57
C GLU A 279 5.53 -4.32 27.22
N LYS A 280 4.99 -5.25 28.01
CA LYS A 280 5.31 -6.70 27.90
C LYS A 280 4.19 -7.48 27.22
N ASP A 281 2.95 -7.21 27.64
CA ASP A 281 1.78 -8.00 27.27
C ASP A 281 1.15 -7.53 25.97
N PHE A 282 1.14 -6.22 25.70
CA PHE A 282 0.55 -5.68 24.47
C PHE A 282 1.28 -6.17 23.21
N PRO A 283 2.63 -6.17 23.11
CA PRO A 283 3.31 -6.74 21.95
C PRO A 283 3.06 -8.24 21.79
N ALA A 284 2.91 -9.00 22.88
CA ALA A 284 2.56 -10.41 22.82
C ALA A 284 1.13 -10.61 22.28
N LEU A 285 0.18 -9.79 22.74
CA LEU A 285 -1.21 -9.80 22.25
C LEU A 285 -1.28 -9.47 20.76
N MET A 286 -0.62 -8.41 20.31
CA MET A 286 -0.60 -8.02 18.91
C MET A 286 0.09 -9.09 18.03
N ARG A 287 1.16 -9.74 18.50
CA ARG A 287 1.74 -10.88 17.77
C ARG A 287 0.78 -12.06 17.64
N LYS A 288 0.00 -12.35 18.69
CA LYS A 288 -0.98 -13.45 18.70
C LYS A 288 -2.13 -13.21 17.72
N TYR A 289 -2.75 -12.03 17.76
CA TYR A 289 -3.97 -11.75 17.00
C TYR A 289 -3.73 -11.05 15.66
N LYS A 290 -2.63 -10.30 15.54
CA LYS A 290 -2.32 -9.43 14.39
C LYS A 290 -0.98 -9.77 13.74
N GLY A 291 -0.45 -10.97 13.98
CA GLY A 291 0.88 -11.37 13.53
C GLY A 291 1.08 -11.31 12.01
N ALA A 292 0.01 -11.43 11.22
CA ALA A 292 0.08 -11.28 9.76
C ALA A 292 0.52 -9.86 9.36
N PHE A 293 -0.15 -8.83 9.90
CA PHE A 293 0.19 -7.42 9.66
C PHE A 293 1.62 -7.06 10.08
N LEU A 294 2.11 -7.66 11.17
CA LEU A 294 3.46 -7.38 11.70
C LEU A 294 4.59 -7.99 10.84
N LYS A 295 4.27 -8.93 9.94
CA LYS A 295 5.25 -9.50 9.00
C LYS A 295 5.37 -8.66 7.73
N GLU A 296 4.35 -7.87 7.41
CA GLU A 296 4.36 -7.05 6.21
C GLU A 296 5.28 -5.84 6.39
N LYS A 297 6.10 -5.58 5.37
CA LYS A 297 6.86 -4.33 5.32
C LYS A 297 5.88 -3.19 5.02
N PRO A 298 5.87 -2.10 5.81
CA PRO A 298 5.04 -0.95 5.53
C PRO A 298 5.25 -0.41 4.12
N LYS A 299 4.17 0.10 3.52
CA LYS A 299 4.21 0.72 2.20
C LYS A 299 3.48 2.05 2.23
N PRO A 300 3.98 3.08 1.52
CA PRO A 300 3.26 4.34 1.45
C PRO A 300 1.95 4.11 0.69
N THR A 301 0.87 4.65 1.22
CA THR A 301 -0.47 4.59 0.60
C THR A 301 -0.73 5.78 -0.32
N VAL A 302 0.15 6.78 -0.27
CA VAL A 302 0.21 7.91 -1.19
C VAL A 302 1.41 7.70 -2.10
N ILE A 303 1.18 7.60 -3.40
CA ILE A 303 2.26 7.44 -4.39
C ILE A 303 2.33 8.63 -5.34
N PRO A 304 3.51 8.94 -5.91
CA PRO A 304 3.62 9.92 -6.98
C PRO A 304 2.73 9.52 -8.16
N ALA A 305 2.11 10.52 -8.80
CA ALA A 305 1.47 10.28 -10.08
C ALA A 305 2.50 9.75 -11.09
N VAL A 306 2.09 8.85 -11.99
CA VAL A 306 2.98 8.32 -13.04
C VAL A 306 3.48 9.48 -13.89
N GLN A 307 4.76 9.81 -13.78
CA GLN A 307 5.28 11.12 -14.21
C GLN A 307 5.61 11.15 -15.71
N LYS A 308 6.16 10.07 -16.28
CA LYS A 308 6.57 10.05 -17.68
C LYS A 308 5.42 9.89 -18.68
N ILE A 309 4.33 9.24 -18.28
CA ILE A 309 3.12 9.05 -19.12
C ILE A 309 2.47 10.39 -19.48
N ARG A 310 2.55 11.40 -18.59
CA ARG A 310 1.98 12.73 -18.84
C ARG A 310 2.89 13.63 -19.68
N TYR A 311 4.21 13.43 -19.64
CA TYR A 311 5.16 14.34 -20.30
C TYR A 311 5.06 14.26 -21.84
N GLU A 312 4.75 13.08 -22.39
CA GLU A 312 4.62 12.91 -23.84
C GLU A 312 3.27 13.37 -24.40
N LYS A 313 2.19 13.29 -23.61
CA LYS A 313 0.89 13.87 -24.00
C LYS A 313 0.92 15.40 -24.08
N SER A 314 1.85 16.06 -23.37
CA SER A 314 2.02 17.53 -23.42
C SER A 314 2.85 18.05 -24.58
N LYS A 315 3.44 17.14 -25.38
CA LYS A 315 4.30 17.47 -26.55
C LYS A 315 3.67 17.08 -27.89
N ARG A 316 2.41 16.63 -27.91
CA ARG A 316 1.67 16.30 -29.14
C ARG A 316 0.53 17.27 -29.37
#